data_AF-A0A3A5VXI6-F1
#
_entry.id   AF-A0A3A5VXI6-F1
#
_cell.length_a   1.000
_cell.length_b   1.000
_cell.length_c   1.000
_cell.angle_alpha   90.00
_cell.angle_beta   90.00
_cell.angle_gamma   90.00
#
_symmetry.space_group_name_H-M   'P 1'
#
loop_
_entity.id
_entity.type
_entity.pdbx_description
1 polymer ?
#
loop_
_entity_poly.entity_id
_entity_poly.type
_entity_poly.pdbx_seq_one_letter_code
_entity_poly.pdbx_strand_id
1 'polypeptide(L)' 'MDNPPSTSLIRLDIDGPQARITLARPEKFNALNVAMIQELIEVLEWTA' A
#
# COMPACT_ATOMS: atom_id res chain seq x y z
N MET A 1 9.73 -14.49 7.40
CA MET A 1 9.83 -14.59 5.93
C MET A 1 9.88 -13.14 5.48
N ASP A 2 8.89 -12.63 4.77
CA ASP A 2 8.43 -11.25 4.89
C ASP A 2 9.09 -10.26 3.94
N ASN A 3 9.14 -10.68 2.67
CA ASN A 3 8.98 -9.74 1.57
C ASN A 3 7.74 -8.85 1.83
N PRO A 4 7.78 -7.57 1.44
CA PRO A 4 6.62 -6.70 1.55
C PRO A 4 5.42 -7.29 0.78
N PRO A 5 4.18 -7.03 1.23
CA PRO A 5 2.98 -7.48 0.54
C PRO A 5 2.94 -6.92 -0.88
N SER A 6 2.46 -7.74 -1.82
CA SER A 6 2.30 -7.31 -3.21
C SER A 6 1.08 -6.42 -3.33
N THR A 7 1.24 -5.25 -3.92
CA THR A 7 0.19 -4.22 -4.04
C THR A 7 -0.01 -3.84 -5.51
N SER A 8 -1.24 -3.45 -5.85
CA SER A 8 -1.64 -3.11 -7.22
C SER A 8 -2.34 -1.76 -7.33
N LEU A 9 -2.99 -1.31 -6.26
CA LEU A 9 -3.72 -0.04 -6.15
C LEU A 9 -3.02 0.97 -5.26
N ILE A 10 -2.04 0.52 -4.47
CA ILE A 10 -1.09 1.35 -3.74
C ILE A 10 0.34 0.99 -4.13
N ARG A 11 1.28 1.89 -3.83
CA ARG A 11 2.71 1.66 -3.98
C ARG A 11 3.39 1.89 -2.63
N LEU A 12 4.22 0.93 -2.23
CA LEU A 12 5.06 1.00 -1.04
C LEU A 12 6.51 1.25 -1.45
N ASP A 13 7.10 2.34 -0.97
CA ASP A 13 8.53 2.62 -1.09
C ASP A 13 9.13 2.70 0.33
N ILE A 14 10.24 2.00 0.59
CA ILE A 14 10.94 2.00 1.89
C ILE A 14 12.25 2.77 1.76
N ASP A 15 12.42 3.80 2.58
CA ASP A 15 13.64 4.61 2.66
C ASP A 15 14.15 4.64 4.11
N GLY A 16 15.12 3.77 4.42
CA GLY A 16 15.63 3.58 5.77
C GLY A 16 14.49 3.25 6.76
N PRO A 17 14.29 4.08 7.81
CA PRO A 17 13.21 3.87 8.79
C PRO A 17 11.83 4.37 8.31
N GLN A 18 11.71 4.88 7.08
CA GLN A 18 10.47 5.47 6.58
C GLN A 18 9.79 4.57 5.55
N ALA A 19 8.52 4.23 5.80
CA ALA A 19 7.62 3.66 4.80
C ALA A 19 6.78 4.77 4.15
N ARG A 20 6.80 4.87 2.82
CA ARG A 20 5.95 5.79 2.04
C ARG A 20 4.93 4.98 1.27
N ILE A 21 3.65 5.24 1.54
CA ILE A 21 2.54 4.64 0.82
C ILE A 21 1.95 5.70 -0.12
N THR A 22 1.91 5.40 -1.42
CA THR A 22 1.30 6.26 -2.45
C THR A 22 0.06 5.58 -3.01
N LEU A 23 -1.07 6.28 -3.05
CA LEU A 23 -2.28 5.79 -3.71
C LEU A 23 -2.06 5.83 -5.23
N ALA A 24 -2.14 4.67 -5.88
CA ALA A 24 -1.72 4.46 -7.26
C ALA A 24 -2.90 4.05 -8.17
N ARG A 25 -4.05 4.70 -7.97
CA ARG A 25 -5.30 4.41 -8.69
C ARG A 25 -5.84 5.64 -9.45
N PRO A 26 -5.09 6.16 -10.45
CA PRO A 26 -5.41 7.41 -11.12
C PRO A 26 -6.72 7.36 -11.91
N GLU A 27 -7.12 6.19 -12.41
CA GLU A 27 -8.30 6.00 -13.26
C GLU A 27 -9.62 6.25 -12.52
N LYS A 28 -9.60 6.29 -11.19
CA LYS A 28 -10.73 6.71 -10.34
C LYS A 28 -10.37 7.84 -9.38
N PHE A 29 -9.37 8.66 -9.71
CA PHE A 29 -8.92 9.77 -8.85
C PHE A 29 -8.58 9.31 -7.43
N ASN A 30 -8.01 8.11 -7.29
CA ASN A 30 -7.70 7.46 -6.01
C ASN A 30 -8.91 7.25 -5.08
N ALA A 31 -10.13 7.22 -5.64
CA ALA A 31 -11.31 6.83 -4.88
C ALA A 31 -11.11 5.43 -4.29
N LEU A 32 -11.22 5.34 -2.96
CA LEU A 32 -10.98 4.12 -2.20
C LEU A 32 -12.06 3.08 -2.53
N ASN A 33 -11.62 1.87 -2.84
CA ASN A 33 -12.47 0.69 -2.95
C ASN A 33 -12.01 -0.34 -1.91
N VAL A 34 -12.79 -1.43 -1.77
CA VAL A 34 -12.52 -2.49 -0.80
C VAL A 34 -11.12 -3.10 -0.99
N ALA A 35 -10.71 -3.37 -2.23
CA ALA A 35 -9.39 -3.94 -2.53
C ALA A 35 -8.23 -3.05 -2.08
N MET A 36 -8.32 -1.74 -2.34
CA MET A 36 -7.29 -0.77 -1.95
C MET A 36 -7.22 -0.59 -0.43
N ILE A 37 -8.37 -0.69 0.26
CA ILE A 37 -8.41 -0.70 1.73
C ILE A 37 -7.75 -1.96 2.28
N GLN A 38 -7.97 -3.12 1.67
CA GLN A 38 -7.31 -4.38 2.06
C GLN A 38 -5.79 -4.29 1.87
N GLU A 39 -5.32 -3.79 0.72
CA GLU A 39 -3.88 -3.56 0.49
C GLU A 39 -3.27 -2.62 1.54
N LEU A 40 -3.99 -1.56 1.94
CA LEU A 40 -3.54 -0.66 3.01
C LEU A 40 -3.44 -1.37 4.36
N ILE A 41 -4.43 -2.19 4.74
CA ILE A 41 -4.41 -2.96 5.99
C ILE A 41 -3.21 -3.91 5.99
N GLU A 42 -3.01 -4.68 4.93
CA GLU A 42 -1.90 -5.63 4.81
C GLU A 42 -0.53 -4.95 4.93
N VAL A 43 -0.35 -3.80 4.25
CA VAL A 43 0.90 -3.02 4.38
C VAL A 43 1.09 -2.51 5.80
N LEU A 44 0.04 -1.97 6.42
CA LEU A 44 0.14 -1.42 7.78
C LEU A 44 0.43 -2.50 8.82
N GLU A 45 -0.19 -3.68 8.70
CA GLU A 45 0.08 -4.85 9.55
C GLU A 45 1.51 -5.36 9.37
N TRP A 46 2.04 -5.37 8.14
CA TRP A 46 3.42 -5.75 7.88
C TRP A 46 4.44 -4.75 8.46
N THR A 47 4.08 -3.46 8.55
CA THR A 47 4.94 -2.44 9.17
C THR A 47 4.90 -2.38 10.70
N ALA A 48 4.00 -3.14 11.34
CA ALA A 48 3.82 -3.15 12.80
C ALA A 48 4.83 -4.07 13.51
#